data_AF-A0A8J9SVG0-F1
#
_entry.id   AF-A0A8J9SVG0-F1
#
_cell.length_a   1.000
_cell.length_b   1.000
_cell.length_c   1.000
_cell.angle_alpha   90.00
_cell.angle_beta   90.00
_cell.angle_gamma   90.00
#
_symmetry.space_group_name_H-M   'P 1'
#
loop_
_entity.id
_entity.type
_entity.pdbx_description
1 polymer ?
#
loop_
_entity_poly.entity_id
_entity_poly.type
_entity_poly.pdbx_seq_one_letter_code
_entity_poly.pdbx_strand_id
1 'polypeptide(L)'
;MASEGASGAASGGQLQEKLDLSKETDAKIEQARTLVNAGQLPEALALLSALEKQCRVGNDNPSLVRVCEESLKLCRQVGDEDAMVDTIQSLVTRRSQKTSAVKALVQTALPWCVEEPFAPLPVSTDSEIAFRDRLVVVLRDVTDGKLFLERERAQLTRALATIK
;
A
#
# COMPACT_ATOMS: atom_id res chain seq x y z
N MET A 1 43.27 -34.72 -3.33
CA MET A 1 43.27 -33.49 -2.51
C MET A 1 43.84 -32.40 -3.40
N ALA A 2 43.19 -31.29 -3.74
CA ALA A 2 41.88 -30.75 -3.42
C ALA A 2 41.35 -30.07 -4.69
N SER A 3 40.07 -30.27 -4.98
CA SER A 3 39.34 -29.55 -6.02
C SER A 3 38.83 -28.25 -5.41
N GLU A 4 39.49 -27.13 -5.67
CA GLU A 4 38.97 -25.81 -5.32
C GLU A 4 38.02 -25.36 -6.42
N GLY A 5 36.74 -25.35 -6.06
CA GLY A 5 35.64 -24.98 -6.93
C GLY A 5 35.76 -23.53 -7.38
N ALA A 6 35.62 -23.35 -8.70
CA ALA A 6 35.30 -22.06 -9.29
C ALA A 6 33.98 -21.57 -8.68
N SER A 7 34.08 -20.67 -7.70
CA SER A 7 32.96 -19.91 -7.16
C SER A 7 32.28 -19.19 -8.32
N GLY A 8 31.06 -19.64 -8.65
CA GLY A 8 30.26 -19.11 -9.74
C GLY A 8 30.09 -17.60 -9.62
N ALA A 9 30.79 -16.87 -10.47
CA ALA A 9 30.41 -15.52 -10.82
C ALA A 9 29.04 -15.63 -11.53
N ALA A 10 27.97 -15.33 -10.80
CA ALA A 10 26.65 -15.18 -11.40
C ALA A 10 26.73 -14.01 -12.41
N SER A 11 26.85 -14.37 -13.68
CA SER A 11 26.52 -13.51 -14.80
C SER A 11 25.02 -13.24 -14.74
N GLY A 12 24.63 -12.22 -13.99
CA GLY A 12 23.24 -11.98 -13.60
C GLY A 12 22.79 -10.55 -13.82
N GLY A 13 23.41 -9.82 -14.74
CA GLY A 13 22.99 -8.50 -15.18
C GLY A 13 21.88 -8.54 -16.24
N GLN A 14 20.94 -9.50 -16.15
CA GLN A 14 19.76 -9.45 -17.01
C GLN A 14 18.87 -8.31 -16.52
N LEU A 15 18.92 -7.18 -17.22
CA LEU A 15 17.92 -6.12 -17.14
C LEU A 15 16.56 -6.79 -17.28
N GLN A 16 15.82 -6.89 -16.17
CA GLN A 16 14.47 -7.44 -16.20
C GLN A 16 13.65 -6.56 -17.15
N GLU A 17 13.01 -7.20 -18.13
CA GLU A 17 12.16 -6.52 -19.09
C GLU A 17 11.08 -5.75 -18.34
N LYS A 18 11.07 -4.43 -18.54
CA LYS A 18 10.08 -3.54 -17.97
C LYS A 18 8.92 -3.45 -18.96
N LEU A 19 7.77 -3.98 -18.57
CA LEU A 19 6.54 -3.77 -19.32
C LEU A 19 6.02 -2.37 -19.00
N ASP A 20 5.69 -1.57 -20.03
CA ASP A 20 5.00 -0.29 -19.81
C ASP A 20 3.49 -0.55 -19.82
N LEU A 21 2.89 -0.47 -18.63
CA LEU A 21 1.45 -0.67 -18.42
C LEU A 21 0.73 0.65 -18.16
N SER A 22 1.36 1.81 -18.39
CA SER A 22 0.81 3.13 -18.07
C SER A 22 -0.61 3.34 -18.63
N LYS A 23 -0.80 3.09 -19.94
CA LYS A 23 -2.10 3.26 -20.61
C LYS A 23 -3.17 2.30 -20.10
N GLU A 24 -2.80 1.03 -19.88
CA GLU A 24 -3.71 0.03 -19.33
C GLU A 24 -4.11 0.39 -17.89
N THR A 25 -3.17 0.95 -17.15
CA THR A 25 -3.37 1.41 -15.77
C THR A 25 -4.35 2.57 -15.72
N ASP A 26 -4.22 3.56 -16.59
CA ASP A 26 -5.16 4.68 -16.69
C ASP A 26 -6.58 4.18 -17.00
N ALA A 27 -6.73 3.33 -18.01
CA ALA A 27 -8.03 2.77 -18.41
C ALA A 27 -8.69 1.95 -17.30
N LYS A 28 -7.92 1.10 -16.61
CA LYS A 28 -8.44 0.27 -15.51
C LYS A 28 -8.76 1.08 -14.25
N ILE A 29 -7.99 2.14 -13.96
CA ILE A 29 -8.31 3.05 -12.86
C ILE A 29 -9.63 3.78 -13.13
N GLU A 30 -9.83 4.27 -14.36
CA GLU A 30 -11.11 4.87 -14.75
C GLU A 30 -12.26 3.88 -14.63
N GLN A 31 -12.07 2.65 -15.12
CA GLN A 31 -13.06 1.59 -14.98
C GLN A 31 -13.37 1.27 -13.51
N ALA A 32 -12.36 1.20 -12.65
CA ALA A 32 -12.53 0.96 -11.22
C ALA A 32 -13.33 2.10 -10.55
N ARG A 33 -13.08 3.37 -10.94
CA ARG A 33 -13.86 4.52 -10.48
C ARG A 33 -15.32 4.43 -10.93
N THR A 34 -15.58 4.00 -12.17
CA THR A 34 -16.95 3.77 -12.65
C THR A 34 -17.67 2.68 -11.85
N LEU A 35 -16.98 1.56 -11.56
CA LEU A 35 -17.53 0.48 -10.74
C LEU A 35 -17.85 0.95 -9.32
N VAL A 36 -16.97 1.75 -8.71
CA VAL A 36 -17.21 2.33 -7.38
C VAL A 36 -18.43 3.27 -7.39
N ASN A 37 -18.57 4.10 -8.42
CA ASN A 37 -19.76 4.96 -8.56
C ASN A 37 -21.05 4.14 -8.77
N ALA A 38 -20.95 2.92 -9.27
CA ALA A 38 -22.05 1.96 -9.37
C ALA A 38 -22.28 1.15 -8.08
N GLY A 39 -21.53 1.39 -7.00
CA GLY A 39 -21.62 0.67 -5.73
C GLY A 39 -20.90 -0.69 -5.72
N GLN A 40 -20.10 -0.98 -6.73
CA GLN A 40 -19.40 -2.26 -6.92
C GLN A 40 -17.92 -2.16 -6.47
N LEU A 41 -17.71 -1.82 -5.19
CA LEU A 41 -16.36 -1.72 -4.60
C LEU A 41 -15.58 -3.05 -4.68
N PRO A 42 -16.15 -4.22 -4.35
CA PRO A 42 -15.42 -5.49 -4.42
C PRO A 42 -14.89 -5.80 -5.82
N GLU A 43 -15.68 -5.54 -6.86
CA GLU A 43 -15.30 -5.75 -8.26
C GLU A 43 -14.20 -4.76 -8.69
N ALA A 44 -14.28 -3.51 -8.24
CA ALA A 44 -13.24 -2.50 -8.48
C ALA A 44 -11.91 -2.92 -7.85
N LEU A 45 -11.93 -3.40 -6.59
CA LEU A 45 -10.73 -3.87 -5.90
C LEU A 45 -10.17 -5.14 -6.52
N ALA A 46 -11.01 -6.07 -6.99
CA ALA A 46 -10.57 -7.25 -7.72
C ALA A 46 -9.84 -6.88 -9.03
N LEU A 47 -10.40 -5.92 -9.78
CA LEU A 47 -9.79 -5.38 -11.00
C LEU A 47 -8.42 -4.75 -10.73
N LEU A 48 -8.33 -3.90 -9.70
CA LEU A 48 -7.07 -3.25 -9.32
C LEU A 48 -6.05 -4.25 -8.74
N SER A 49 -6.48 -5.28 -8.00
CA SER A 49 -5.58 -6.33 -7.50
C SER A 49 -4.98 -7.17 -8.62
N ALA A 50 -5.75 -7.43 -9.68
CA ALA A 50 -5.24 -8.11 -10.87
C ALA A 50 -4.20 -7.26 -11.60
N LEU A 51 -4.45 -5.95 -11.74
CA LEU A 51 -3.50 -5.03 -12.35
C LEU A 51 -2.25 -4.83 -11.49
N GLU A 52 -2.38 -4.74 -10.16
CA GLU A 52 -1.25 -4.70 -9.21
C GLU A 52 -0.29 -5.85 -9.47
N LYS A 53 -0.83 -7.07 -9.61
CA LYS A 53 -0.04 -8.26 -9.90
C LYS A 53 0.69 -8.13 -11.23
N GLN A 54 0.04 -7.62 -12.27
CA GLN A 54 0.65 -7.40 -13.59
C GLN A 54 1.79 -6.37 -13.50
N CYS A 55 1.58 -5.22 -12.88
CA CYS A 55 2.61 -4.19 -12.72
C CYS A 55 3.79 -4.69 -11.87
N ARG A 56 3.53 -5.44 -10.80
CA ARG A 56 4.57 -6.00 -9.91
C ARG A 56 5.44 -7.04 -10.61
N VAL A 57 4.84 -7.94 -11.38
CA VAL A 57 5.57 -8.98 -12.14
C VAL A 57 6.27 -8.37 -13.37
N GLY A 58 5.65 -7.40 -14.03
CA GLY A 58 6.21 -6.67 -15.17
C GLY A 58 7.22 -5.56 -14.82
N ASN A 59 7.59 -5.43 -13.54
CA ASN A 59 8.53 -4.42 -13.01
C ASN A 59 8.15 -2.96 -13.34
N ASP A 60 6.87 -2.68 -13.53
CA ASP A 60 6.36 -1.32 -13.75
C ASP A 60 6.04 -0.64 -12.42
N ASN A 61 7.09 -0.23 -11.70
CA ASN A 61 6.94 0.37 -10.38
C ASN A 61 6.08 1.66 -10.37
N PRO A 62 6.18 2.59 -11.33
CA PRO A 62 5.31 3.77 -11.37
C PRO A 62 3.83 3.41 -11.42
N SER A 63 3.43 2.51 -12.32
CA SER A 63 2.04 2.07 -12.44
C SER A 63 1.59 1.28 -11.20
N LEU A 64 2.46 0.43 -10.65
CA LEU A 64 2.21 -0.31 -9.41
C LEU A 64 1.85 0.62 -8.25
N VAL A 65 2.65 1.68 -8.05
CA VAL A 65 2.39 2.68 -7.00
C VAL A 65 1.02 3.31 -7.19
N ARG A 66 0.71 3.79 -8.41
CA ARG A 66 -0.58 4.43 -8.71
C ARG A 66 -1.77 3.51 -8.42
N VAL A 67 -1.68 2.24 -8.82
CA VAL A 67 -2.74 1.25 -8.58
C VAL A 67 -2.97 1.00 -7.09
N CYS A 68 -1.89 0.92 -6.31
CA CYS A 68 -1.96 0.73 -4.87
C CYS A 68 -2.60 1.94 -4.16
N GLU A 69 -2.20 3.16 -4.52
CA GLU A 69 -2.77 4.39 -3.97
C GLU A 69 -4.25 4.53 -4.33
N GLU A 70 -4.62 4.31 -5.59
CA GLU A 70 -6.01 4.43 -6.03
C GLU A 70 -6.91 3.38 -5.35
N SER A 71 -6.42 2.15 -5.11
CA SER A 71 -7.18 1.14 -4.37
C SER A 71 -7.60 1.64 -2.98
N LEU A 72 -6.70 2.32 -2.25
CA LEU A 72 -7.02 2.90 -0.94
C LEU A 72 -7.94 4.11 -1.04
N LYS A 73 -7.70 5.01 -2.01
CA LYS A 73 -8.56 6.18 -2.22
C LYS A 73 -9.99 5.79 -2.55
N LEU A 74 -10.19 4.72 -3.33
CA LEU A 74 -11.52 4.19 -3.64
C LEU A 74 -12.23 3.64 -2.40
N CYS A 75 -11.54 2.89 -1.54
CA CYS A 75 -12.13 2.45 -0.27
C CYS A 75 -12.53 3.65 0.59
N ARG A 76 -11.67 4.67 0.66
CA ARG A 76 -11.94 5.90 1.41
C ARG A 76 -13.11 6.70 0.84
N GLN A 77 -13.27 6.73 -0.49
CA GLN A 77 -14.38 7.39 -1.17
C GLN A 77 -15.73 6.73 -0.83
N VAL A 78 -15.77 5.41 -0.78
CA VAL A 78 -16.98 4.65 -0.41
C VAL A 78 -17.25 4.76 1.10
N GLY A 79 -16.21 4.95 1.91
CA GLY A 79 -16.30 4.93 3.36
C GLY A 79 -16.31 3.52 3.95
N ASP A 80 -15.89 2.51 3.18
CA ASP A 80 -15.76 1.14 3.65
C ASP A 80 -14.41 0.96 4.35
N GLU A 81 -14.43 1.09 5.67
CA GLU A 81 -13.26 1.06 6.53
C GLU A 81 -12.65 -0.34 6.63
N ASP A 82 -13.48 -1.39 6.60
CA ASP A 82 -13.03 -2.78 6.65
C ASP A 82 -12.32 -3.15 5.36
N ALA A 83 -12.92 -2.85 4.21
CA ALA A 83 -12.28 -3.07 2.91
C ALA A 83 -10.94 -2.34 2.79
N MET A 84 -10.84 -1.13 3.37
CA MET A 84 -9.60 -0.37 3.38
C MET A 84 -8.52 -1.04 4.22
N VAL A 85 -8.83 -1.44 5.46
CA VAL A 85 -7.89 -2.13 6.36
C VAL A 85 -7.42 -3.44 5.75
N ASP A 86 -8.32 -4.24 5.20
CA ASP A 86 -8.01 -5.51 4.55
C ASP A 86 -7.12 -5.30 3.32
N THR A 87 -7.40 -4.26 2.52
CA THR A 87 -6.59 -3.89 1.35
C THR A 87 -5.16 -3.51 1.76
N ILE A 88 -4.99 -2.70 2.82
CA ILE A 88 -3.66 -2.34 3.35
C ILE A 88 -2.92 -3.59 3.78
N GLN A 89 -3.51 -4.42 4.64
CA GLN A 89 -2.86 -5.63 5.15
C GLN A 89 -2.47 -6.58 4.00
N SER A 90 -3.38 -6.82 3.06
CA SER A 90 -3.18 -7.71 1.91
C SER A 90 -2.07 -7.23 0.99
N LEU A 91 -2.03 -5.94 0.64
CA LEU A 91 -1.01 -5.39 -0.26
C LEU A 91 0.37 -5.31 0.41
N VAL A 92 0.40 -4.96 1.70
CA VAL A 92 1.65 -4.72 2.43
C VAL A 92 2.34 -6.02 2.87
N THR A 93 1.59 -7.08 3.17
CA THR A 93 2.13 -8.41 3.52
C THR A 93 2.38 -9.31 2.31
N ARG A 94 2.00 -8.86 1.11
CA ARG A 94 2.16 -9.61 -0.14
C ARG A 94 3.63 -9.96 -0.39
N ARG A 95 3.90 -11.26 -0.61
CA ARG A 95 5.26 -11.75 -0.91
C ARG A 95 5.81 -11.06 -2.16
N SER A 96 7.05 -10.58 -2.07
CA SER A 96 7.75 -9.89 -3.16
C SER A 96 7.09 -8.57 -3.59
N GLN A 97 6.38 -7.91 -2.68
CA GLN A 97 5.92 -6.54 -2.92
C GLN A 97 7.11 -5.57 -3.03
N LYS A 98 6.97 -4.54 -3.87
CA LYS A 98 8.00 -3.51 -4.06
C LYS A 98 7.97 -2.51 -2.90
N THR A 99 9.15 -2.15 -2.39
CA THR A 99 9.32 -1.17 -1.31
C THR A 99 8.61 0.16 -1.60
N SER A 100 8.65 0.62 -2.85
CA SER A 100 7.97 1.85 -3.28
C SER A 100 6.45 1.77 -3.13
N ALA A 101 5.84 0.61 -3.42
CA ALA A 101 4.41 0.39 -3.28
C ALA A 101 3.98 0.35 -1.81
N VAL A 102 4.74 -0.36 -0.95
CA VAL A 102 4.49 -0.39 0.50
C VAL A 102 4.60 1.02 1.09
N LYS A 103 5.62 1.78 0.68
CA LYS A 103 5.80 3.16 1.13
C LYS A 103 4.65 4.06 0.71
N ALA A 104 4.23 3.98 -0.55
CA ALA A 104 3.10 4.75 -1.05
C ALA A 104 1.79 4.45 -0.32
N LEU A 105 1.51 3.17 -0.01
CA LEU A 105 0.32 2.75 0.75
C LEU A 105 0.29 3.39 2.14
N VAL A 106 1.39 3.28 2.90
CA VAL A 106 1.48 3.85 4.25
C VAL A 106 1.40 5.38 4.19
N GLN A 107 2.13 6.02 3.28
CA GLN A 107 2.13 7.48 3.14
C GLN A 107 0.78 8.05 2.67
N THR A 108 0.02 7.29 1.89
CA THR A 108 -1.35 7.67 1.49
C THR A 108 -2.32 7.58 2.66
N ALA A 109 -2.18 6.56 3.51
CA ALA A 109 -3.09 6.33 4.64
C ALA A 109 -2.73 7.14 5.90
N LEU A 110 -1.47 7.54 6.06
CA LEU A 110 -0.98 8.24 7.25
C LEU A 110 -1.78 9.53 7.58
N PRO A 111 -2.07 10.42 6.62
CA PRO A 111 -2.84 11.65 6.88
C PRO A 111 -4.29 11.40 7.32
N TRP A 112 -4.81 10.18 7.15
CA TRP A 112 -6.16 9.82 7.58
C TRP A 112 -6.24 9.46 9.06
N CYS A 113 -5.09 9.33 9.74
CA CYS A 113 -5.07 9.02 11.17
C CYS A 113 -4.07 9.85 12.00
N VAL A 114 -3.07 10.47 11.37
CA VAL A 114 -2.05 11.29 12.04
C VAL A 114 -2.00 12.67 11.40
N GLU A 115 -2.02 13.70 12.25
CA GLU A 115 -1.72 15.09 11.89
C GLU A 115 -0.25 15.42 12.19
N GLU A 116 0.38 16.20 11.31
CA GLU A 116 1.73 16.69 11.57
C GLU A 116 1.75 17.64 12.78
N PRO A 117 2.79 17.58 13.66
CA PRO A 117 4.00 16.79 13.47
C PRO A 117 3.90 15.33 13.94
N PHE A 118 3.10 15.02 14.96
CA PHE A 118 3.03 13.67 15.57
C PHE A 118 1.74 13.41 16.40
N ALA A 119 0.62 14.06 16.07
CA ALA A 119 -0.62 13.96 16.86
C ALA A 119 -1.65 13.07 16.16
N PRO A 120 -2.55 12.38 16.89
CA PRO A 120 -3.71 11.76 16.27
C PRO A 120 -4.54 12.82 15.54
N LEU A 121 -5.10 12.46 14.38
CA LEU A 121 -5.99 13.36 13.64
C LEU A 121 -7.14 13.82 14.55
N PRO A 122 -7.41 15.14 14.65
CA PRO A 122 -8.52 15.66 15.44
C PRO A 122 -9.82 15.32 14.72
N VAL A 123 -10.62 14.44 15.34
CA VAL A 123 -11.93 14.00 14.85
C VAL A 123 -12.94 14.12 15.99
N SER A 124 -14.18 14.43 15.65
CA SER A 124 -15.22 14.81 16.63
C SER A 124 -16.27 13.72 16.83
N THR A 125 -16.40 12.78 15.90
CA THR A 125 -17.42 11.73 15.94
C THR A 125 -16.82 10.43 16.48
N ASP A 126 -17.57 9.73 17.35
CA ASP A 126 -17.12 8.46 17.94
C ASP A 126 -16.72 7.40 16.89
N SER A 127 -17.44 7.35 15.76
CA SER A 127 -17.11 6.45 14.65
C SER A 127 -15.77 6.79 14.01
N GLU A 128 -15.48 8.07 13.80
CA GLU A 128 -14.23 8.55 13.22
C GLU A 128 -13.05 8.34 14.18
N ILE A 129 -13.28 8.47 15.49
CA ILE A 129 -12.31 8.15 16.54
C ILE A 129 -11.94 6.67 16.46
N ALA A 130 -12.94 5.79 16.45
CA ALA A 130 -12.72 4.34 16.38
C ALA A 130 -11.97 3.94 15.10
N PHE A 131 -12.34 4.54 13.96
CA PHE A 131 -11.65 4.34 12.69
C PHE A 131 -10.19 4.79 12.73
N ARG A 132 -9.95 6.03 13.17
CA ARG A 132 -8.61 6.61 13.32
C ARG A 132 -7.73 5.69 14.15
N ASP A 133 -8.21 5.29 15.33
CA ASP A 133 -7.44 4.50 16.28
C ASP A 133 -7.11 3.12 15.72
N ARG A 134 -8.08 2.48 15.06
CA ARG A 134 -7.87 1.22 14.35
C ARG A 134 -6.83 1.39 13.24
N LEU A 135 -6.91 2.46 12.45
CA LEU A 135 -5.96 2.71 11.37
C LEU A 135 -4.55 2.96 11.90
N VAL A 136 -4.39 3.68 13.02
CA VAL A 136 -3.09 3.87 13.69
C VAL A 136 -2.49 2.51 14.07
N VAL A 137 -3.26 1.63 14.69
CA VAL A 137 -2.79 0.30 15.10
C VAL A 137 -2.38 -0.52 13.87
N VAL A 138 -3.23 -0.60 12.85
CA VAL A 138 -2.96 -1.35 11.62
C VAL A 138 -1.69 -0.84 10.94
N LEU A 139 -1.55 0.48 10.75
CA LEU A 139 -0.37 1.06 10.11
C LEU A 139 0.90 0.85 10.94
N ARG A 140 0.80 0.93 12.28
CA ARG A 140 1.95 0.65 13.16
C ARG A 140 2.40 -0.80 13.02
N ASP A 141 1.48 -1.74 12.94
CA ASP A 141 1.80 -3.16 12.83
C ASP A 141 2.37 -3.50 11.44
N VAL A 142 1.82 -2.93 10.36
CA VAL A 142 2.36 -3.17 9.01
C VAL A 142 3.68 -2.44 8.72
N THR A 143 4.06 -1.45 9.53
CA THR A 143 5.37 -0.78 9.45
C THR A 143 6.43 -1.46 10.31
N ASP A 144 6.07 -2.46 11.12
CA ASP A 144 7.03 -3.20 11.94
C ASP A 144 8.09 -3.92 11.10
N GLY A 145 9.33 -3.87 11.55
CA GLY A 145 10.50 -4.46 10.88
C GLY A 145 10.90 -3.80 9.55
N LYS A 146 10.30 -2.67 9.15
CA LYS A 146 10.57 -2.00 7.87
C LYS A 146 11.41 -0.75 8.05
N LEU A 147 12.73 -0.91 7.94
CA LEU A 147 13.71 0.18 8.08
C LEU A 147 13.41 1.42 7.21
N PHE A 148 12.79 1.24 6.04
CA PHE A 148 12.43 2.34 5.13
C PHE A 148 11.15 3.10 5.53
N LEU A 149 10.50 2.72 6.63
CA LEU A 149 9.28 3.31 7.20
C LEU A 149 9.45 3.71 8.69
N GLU A 150 10.68 3.77 9.20
CA GLU A 150 10.94 4.09 10.61
C GLU A 150 10.38 5.47 11.00
N ARG A 151 10.39 6.45 10.09
CA ARG A 151 9.82 7.78 10.33
C ARG A 151 8.30 7.70 10.51
N GLU A 152 7.61 7.00 9.61
CA GLU A 152 6.16 6.79 9.66
C GLU A 152 5.79 5.97 10.90
N ARG A 153 6.57 4.95 11.23
CA ARG A 153 6.40 4.14 12.45
C ARG A 153 6.53 4.98 13.72
N ALA A 154 7.52 5.85 13.80
CA ALA A 154 7.70 6.75 14.94
C ALA A 154 6.48 7.68 15.12
N GLN A 155 5.93 8.20 14.01
CA GLN A 155 4.71 9.00 14.03
C GLN A 155 3.51 8.23 14.58
N LEU A 156 3.27 7.03 14.05
CA LEU A 156 2.17 6.18 14.48
C LEU A 156 2.28 5.78 15.95
N THR A 157 3.50 5.48 16.41
CA THR A 157 3.78 5.12 17.81
C THR A 157 3.50 6.29 18.76
N ARG A 158 3.88 7.51 18.36
CA ARG A 158 3.62 8.71 19.15
C ARG A 158 2.13 9.06 19.18
N ALA A 159 1.44 8.95 18.05
CA ALA A 159 0.00 9.16 17.97
C ALA A 159 -0.74 8.17 18.88
N LEU A 160 -0.40 6.88 18.82
CA LEU A 160 -0.99 5.85 19.67
C LEU A 160 -0.81 6.11 21.16
N ALA A 161 0.35 6.61 21.59
CA ALA A 161 0.58 6.97 22.99
C ALA A 161 -0.24 8.18 23.49
N THR A 162 -0.79 8.97 22.56
CA THR A 162 -1.61 10.15 22.86
C THR A 162 -3.11 9.83 22.88
N ILE A 163 -3.52 8.75 22.21
CA ILE A 163 -4.89 8.23 22.26
C ILE A 163 -5.14 7.71 23.69
N LYS A 164 -6.28 8.11 24.28
CA LYS A 164 -6.66 7.78 25.66
C LYS A 164 -7.69 6.65 25.70
#